data_AF-A0A1C3JUY2-F1
#
_entry.id   AF-A0A1C3JUY2-F1
#
_cell.length_a   1.000
_cell.length_b   1.000
_cell.length_c   1.000
_cell.angle_alpha   90.00
_cell.angle_beta   90.00
_cell.angle_gamma   90.00
#
_symmetry.space_group_name_H-M   'P 1'
#
loop_
_entity.id
_entity.type
_entity.pdbx_description
1 polymer ?
#
loop_
_entity_poly.entity_id
_entity_poly.type
_entity_poly.pdbx_seq_one_letter_code
_entity_poly.pdbx_strand_id
1 'polypeptide(L)'
;MPEGGAGSLGVLGCLDWARVISQDQQAEGAHFCVASGTGVTAAGFAASDIDSLSVFSALKGVSNLTEDIQLSCQQAGLQVTAKLSTFDECLHGGFGRMSKELLVFLKTLYRLNPGIELDPVYTSKMVYQVYQMEKKGLWPHKRTLFVHTGGLQGWLGMKKDQQPYGDPVRFSC
;
A
#
# COMPACT_ATOMS: atom_id res chain seq x y z
N MET A 1 11.50 19.54 4.76
CA MET A 1 10.64 18.36 4.99
C MET A 1 11.46 17.12 4.68
N PRO A 2 11.49 16.11 5.57
CA PRO A 2 12.13 14.82 5.29
C PRO A 2 11.47 14.09 4.11
N GLU A 3 12.20 13.19 3.47
CA GLU A 3 11.68 12.36 2.37
C GLU A 3 10.45 11.57 2.82
N GLY A 4 9.44 11.47 1.94
CA GLY A 4 8.19 10.74 2.22
C GLY A 4 7.36 11.30 3.39
N GLY A 5 7.62 12.55 3.82
CA GLY A 5 6.94 13.14 4.98
C GLY A 5 7.34 12.49 6.31
N ALA A 6 8.49 11.84 6.38
CA ALA A 6 8.97 11.17 7.58
C ALA A 6 8.99 12.10 8.81
N GLY A 7 8.54 11.56 9.95
CA GLY A 7 8.45 12.25 11.23
C GLY A 7 7.03 12.30 11.80
N SER A 8 6.94 12.72 13.06
CA SER A 8 5.73 12.70 13.88
C SER A 8 4.53 13.40 13.25
N LEU A 9 4.74 14.55 12.60
CA LEU A 9 3.68 15.29 11.92
C LEU A 9 3.12 14.54 10.70
N GLY A 10 3.95 13.78 9.98
CA GLY A 10 3.50 12.95 8.88
C GLY A 10 2.62 11.80 9.36
N VAL A 11 2.99 11.19 10.49
CA VAL A 11 2.19 10.12 11.13
C VAL A 11 0.84 10.66 11.59
N LEU A 12 0.82 11.83 12.25
CA LEU A 12 -0.42 12.48 12.69
C LEU A 12 -1.32 12.85 11.51
N GLY A 13 -0.74 13.40 10.44
CA GLY A 13 -1.47 13.62 9.20
C GLY A 13 -2.09 12.32 8.68
N CYS A 14 -1.33 11.22 8.68
CA CYS A 14 -1.84 9.90 8.28
C CYS A 14 -2.95 9.35 9.17
N LEU A 15 -2.87 9.60 10.47
CA LEU A 15 -3.92 9.26 11.43
C LEU A 15 -5.22 9.99 11.12
N ASP A 16 -5.16 11.27 10.76
CA ASP A 16 -6.36 12.09 10.53
C ASP A 16 -7.22 11.53 9.39
N TRP A 17 -6.65 11.27 8.21
CA TRP A 17 -7.44 10.69 7.11
C TRP A 17 -7.75 9.21 7.30
N ALA A 18 -6.94 8.45 8.04
CA ALA A 18 -7.29 7.08 8.43
C ALA A 18 -8.58 7.05 9.25
N ARG A 19 -8.76 8.00 10.19
CA ARG A 19 -9.99 8.14 10.98
C ARG A 19 -11.19 8.56 10.15
N VAL A 20 -11.00 9.48 9.21
CA VAL A 20 -12.08 9.87 8.29
C VAL A 20 -12.55 8.66 7.47
N ILE A 21 -11.61 7.86 6.95
CA ILE A 21 -11.95 6.66 6.17
C ILE A 21 -12.61 5.60 7.06
N SER A 22 -12.12 5.35 8.27
CA SER A 22 -12.66 4.31 9.16
C SER A 22 -14.08 4.58 9.63
N GLN A 23 -14.51 5.85 9.62
CA GLN A 23 -15.87 6.26 9.96
C GLN A 23 -16.85 6.17 8.79
N ASP A 24 -16.36 5.97 7.56
CA ASP A 24 -17.23 5.76 6.40
C ASP A 24 -17.97 4.40 6.54
N GLN A 25 -19.26 4.37 6.22
CA GLN A 25 -20.04 3.13 6.22
C GLN A 25 -19.47 2.10 5.24
N GLN A 26 -18.84 2.56 4.16
CA GLN A 26 -18.10 1.72 3.22
C GLN A 26 -16.80 1.17 3.80
N ALA A 27 -16.37 1.53 5.01
CA ALA A 27 -15.26 0.90 5.69
C ALA A 27 -15.69 -0.13 6.75
N GLU A 28 -16.99 -0.23 7.05
CA GLU A 28 -17.48 -1.12 8.11
C GLU A 28 -17.10 -2.59 7.85
N GLY A 29 -16.49 -3.22 8.86
CA GLY A 29 -16.02 -4.60 8.81
C GLY A 29 -14.92 -4.88 7.77
N ALA A 30 -14.30 -3.85 7.19
CA ALA A 30 -13.23 -4.02 6.22
C ALA A 30 -11.89 -4.28 6.91
N HIS A 31 -11.11 -5.19 6.34
CA HIS A 31 -9.69 -5.30 6.65
C HIS A 31 -8.89 -4.33 5.78
N PHE A 32 -8.06 -3.48 6.40
CA PHE A 32 -7.32 -2.45 5.68
C PHE A 32 -6.00 -2.99 5.14
N CYS A 33 -5.62 -2.53 3.96
CA CYS A 33 -4.33 -2.82 3.34
C CYS A 33 -3.65 -1.53 2.91
N VAL A 34 -2.39 -1.36 3.31
CA VAL A 34 -1.56 -0.18 2.98
C VAL A 34 -0.22 -0.65 2.43
N ALA A 35 0.23 -0.04 1.33
CA ALA A 35 1.60 -0.21 0.85
C ALA A 35 2.53 0.74 1.64
N SER A 36 3.72 0.27 2.02
CA SER A 36 4.67 1.00 2.86
C SER A 36 6.03 1.13 2.21
N GLY A 37 6.57 2.35 2.24
CA GLY A 37 7.98 2.65 2.00
C GLY A 37 8.68 3.02 3.31
N THR A 38 8.48 4.27 3.75
CA THR A 38 9.08 4.82 4.99
C THR A 38 8.30 4.50 6.28
N GLY A 39 7.19 3.76 6.20
CA GLY A 39 6.38 3.39 7.38
C GLY A 39 5.38 4.44 7.88
N VAL A 40 5.47 5.70 7.44
CA VAL A 40 4.66 6.81 7.97
C VAL A 40 3.15 6.59 7.80
N THR A 41 2.71 6.25 6.58
CA THR A 41 1.30 5.97 6.30
C THR A 41 0.82 4.77 7.11
N ALA A 42 1.63 3.70 7.16
CA ALA A 42 1.30 2.51 7.93
C ALA A 42 1.15 2.82 9.43
N ALA A 43 2.01 3.68 9.99
CA ALA A 43 1.93 4.11 11.38
C ALA A 43 0.66 4.91 11.70
N GLY A 44 0.29 5.87 10.84
CA GLY A 44 -0.97 6.62 11.04
C GLY A 44 -2.20 5.72 11.03
N PHE A 45 -2.27 4.78 10.07
CA PHE A 45 -3.37 3.80 10.03
C PHE A 45 -3.32 2.82 11.20
N ALA A 46 -2.12 2.35 11.58
CA ALA A 46 -1.93 1.42 12.70
C ALA A 46 -2.36 1.99 14.05
N ALA A 47 -2.30 3.32 14.22
CA ALA A 47 -2.72 4.04 15.41
C ALA A 47 -4.17 4.58 15.33
N SER A 48 -4.89 4.27 14.25
CA SER A 48 -6.28 4.71 14.04
C SER A 48 -7.30 3.74 14.65
N ASP A 49 -8.58 4.06 14.49
CA ASP A 49 -9.70 3.29 15.07
C ASP A 49 -10.10 2.07 14.23
N ILE A 50 -9.18 1.54 13.40
CA ILE A 50 -9.40 0.34 12.59
C ILE A 50 -9.04 -0.94 13.36
N ASP A 51 -9.79 -2.02 13.14
CA ASP A 51 -9.57 -3.28 13.85
C ASP A 51 -8.28 -3.98 13.43
N SER A 52 -7.97 -3.96 12.13
CA SER A 52 -6.86 -4.72 11.58
C SER A 52 -6.29 -4.11 10.30
N LEU A 53 -4.97 -4.25 10.14
CA LEU A 53 -4.21 -3.66 9.06
C LEU A 53 -3.13 -4.63 8.57
N SER A 54 -3.15 -4.90 7.26
CA SER A 54 -2.03 -5.53 6.55
C SER A 54 -1.16 -4.47 5.88
N VAL A 55 0.14 -4.52 6.15
CA VAL A 55 1.12 -3.59 5.60
C VAL A 55 2.07 -4.32 4.65
N PHE A 56 2.16 -3.84 3.43
CA PHE A 56 2.94 -4.44 2.35
C PHE A 56 4.15 -3.56 2.04
N SER A 57 5.35 -4.04 2.39
CA SER A 57 6.59 -3.33 2.06
C SER A 57 6.80 -3.29 0.55
N ALA A 58 7.23 -2.14 0.04
CA ALA A 58 7.79 -2.03 -1.31
C ALA A 58 9.32 -2.14 -1.34
N LEU A 59 9.96 -2.10 -0.16
CA LEU A 59 11.40 -2.21 0.02
C LEU A 59 11.77 -3.65 0.39
N LYS A 60 12.84 -4.17 -0.21
CA LYS A 60 13.34 -5.52 0.06
C LYS A 60 14.24 -5.52 1.30
N GLY A 61 14.05 -6.51 2.19
CA GLY A 61 14.97 -6.73 3.30
C GLY A 61 14.73 -5.81 4.50
N VAL A 62 13.50 -5.30 4.64
CA VAL A 62 13.07 -4.64 5.87
C VAL A 62 12.91 -5.72 6.92
N SER A 63 13.93 -5.91 7.75
CA SER A 63 13.99 -7.04 8.68
C SER A 63 12.89 -7.00 9.74
N ASN A 64 12.36 -5.82 10.09
CA ASN A 64 11.33 -5.67 11.12
C ASN A 64 10.35 -4.50 10.86
N LEU A 65 9.56 -4.58 9.77
CA LEU A 65 8.56 -3.54 9.43
C LEU A 65 7.59 -3.22 10.59
N THR A 66 7.23 -4.23 11.40
CA THR A 66 6.36 -4.05 12.57
C THR A 66 7.00 -3.14 13.62
N GLU A 67 8.31 -3.32 13.89
CA GLU A 67 9.04 -2.50 14.86
C GLU A 67 9.18 -1.06 14.35
N ASP A 68 9.44 -0.87 13.06
CA ASP A 68 9.53 0.45 12.44
C ASP A 68 8.21 1.23 12.56
N ILE A 69 7.08 0.55 12.38
CA ILE A 69 5.75 1.13 12.56
C ILE A 69 5.53 1.51 14.02
N GLN A 70 5.84 0.61 14.96
CA GLN A 70 5.70 0.87 16.39
C GLN A 70 6.55 2.06 16.84
N LEU A 71 7.80 2.11 16.40
CA LEU A 71 8.71 3.21 16.68
C LEU A 71 8.19 4.53 16.11
N SER A 72 7.68 4.52 14.88
CA SER A 72 7.10 5.71 14.24
C SER A 72 5.87 6.21 15.00
N CYS A 73 5.00 5.31 15.47
CA CYS A 73 3.88 5.67 16.34
C CYS A 73 4.37 6.28 17.67
N GLN A 74 5.35 5.65 18.33
CA GLN A 74 5.87 6.12 19.60
C GLN A 74 6.51 7.51 19.47
N GLN A 75 7.30 7.75 18.42
CA GLN A 75 7.88 9.07 18.12
C GLN A 75 6.82 10.13 17.85
N ALA A 76 5.63 9.73 17.40
CA ALA A 76 4.48 10.62 17.24
C ALA A 76 3.62 10.77 18.51
N GLY A 77 3.98 10.14 19.62
CA GLY A 77 3.19 10.14 20.86
C GLY A 77 1.93 9.26 20.76
N LEU A 78 1.92 8.30 19.84
CA LEU A 78 0.82 7.38 19.58
C LEU A 78 1.19 5.95 19.98
N GLN A 79 0.18 5.08 19.99
CA GLN A 79 0.35 3.63 20.14
C GLN A 79 -0.33 2.92 18.98
N VAL A 80 0.21 1.75 18.61
CA VAL A 80 -0.46 0.87 17.66
C VAL A 80 -1.71 0.28 18.33
N THR A 81 -2.86 0.50 17.71
CA THR A 81 -4.19 0.04 18.16
C THR A 81 -4.72 -1.10 17.30
N ALA A 82 -4.39 -1.09 16.01
CA ALA A 82 -4.83 -2.11 15.06
C ALA A 82 -4.05 -3.41 15.19
N LYS A 83 -4.71 -4.55 14.90
CA LYS A 83 -4.01 -5.83 14.72
C LYS A 83 -3.19 -5.80 13.43
N LEU A 84 -1.86 -5.81 13.56
CA LEU A 84 -0.94 -5.71 12.43
C LEU A 84 -0.57 -7.07 11.82
N SER A 85 -0.46 -7.09 10.50
CA SER A 85 0.21 -8.13 9.72
C SER A 85 1.14 -7.46 8.71
N THR A 86 2.38 -7.90 8.60
CA THR A 86 3.38 -7.28 7.73
C THR A 86 3.88 -8.26 6.69
N PHE A 87 4.08 -7.76 5.48
CA PHE A 87 4.50 -8.55 4.33
C PHE A 87 5.71 -7.88 3.66
N ASP A 88 6.81 -8.61 3.53
CA ASP A 88 8.02 -8.14 2.86
C ASP A 88 7.93 -8.31 1.33
N GLU A 89 8.69 -7.48 0.61
CA GLU A 89 8.79 -7.46 -0.85
C GLU A 89 9.71 -8.58 -1.36
N CYS A 90 9.33 -9.84 -1.12
CA CYS A 90 10.08 -10.99 -1.62
C CYS A 90 9.67 -11.41 -3.05
N LEU A 91 8.60 -10.83 -3.60
CA LEU A 91 7.90 -11.38 -4.77
C LEU A 91 8.33 -10.76 -6.12
N HIS A 92 8.82 -9.52 -6.19
CA HIS A 92 9.06 -8.83 -7.47
C HIS A 92 10.48 -8.31 -7.67
N GLY A 93 11.43 -8.77 -6.86
CA GLY A 93 12.86 -8.59 -7.07
C GLY A 93 13.44 -7.28 -6.52
N GLY A 94 12.68 -6.51 -5.75
CA GLY A 94 13.12 -5.27 -5.12
C GLY A 94 12.27 -4.05 -5.50
N PHE A 95 12.55 -2.95 -4.81
CA PHE A 95 12.00 -1.63 -5.10
C PHE A 95 12.15 -1.24 -6.59
N GLY A 96 11.09 -0.70 -7.19
CA GLY A 96 11.07 -0.28 -8.60
C GLY A 96 11.16 -1.41 -9.63
N ARG A 97 11.18 -2.68 -9.20
CA ARG A 97 11.17 -3.84 -10.11
C ARG A 97 9.80 -4.45 -10.25
N MET A 98 9.53 -4.95 -11.45
CA MET A 98 8.23 -5.49 -11.83
C MET A 98 8.43 -6.82 -12.56
N SER A 99 7.78 -7.88 -12.07
CA SER A 99 7.84 -9.21 -12.68
C SER A 99 6.89 -9.29 -13.89
N LYS A 100 7.09 -10.31 -14.75
CA LYS A 100 6.20 -10.55 -15.89
C LYS A 100 4.77 -10.88 -15.44
N GLU A 101 4.65 -11.58 -14.33
CA GLU A 101 3.38 -12.00 -13.73
C GLU A 101 2.62 -10.79 -13.17
N LEU A 102 3.31 -9.89 -12.48
CA LEU A 102 2.74 -8.63 -11.99
C LEU A 102 2.25 -7.77 -13.17
N LEU A 103 3.02 -7.69 -14.25
CA LEU A 103 2.62 -6.99 -15.48
C LEU A 103 1.34 -7.56 -16.12
N VAL A 104 1.26 -8.89 -16.25
CA VAL A 104 0.09 -9.57 -16.80
C VAL A 104 -1.13 -9.34 -15.90
N PHE A 105 -0.92 -9.37 -14.58
CA PHE A 105 -1.96 -9.05 -13.62
C PHE A 105 -2.48 -7.62 -13.80
N LEU A 106 -1.61 -6.62 -13.84
CA LEU A 106 -2.01 -5.21 -13.98
C LEU A 106 -2.77 -4.95 -15.28
N LYS A 107 -2.30 -5.51 -16.41
CA LYS A 107 -3.01 -5.43 -17.70
C LYS A 107 -4.39 -6.06 -17.63
N THR A 108 -4.52 -7.19 -16.93
CA THR A 108 -5.80 -7.87 -16.75
C THR A 108 -6.74 -7.07 -15.84
N LEU A 109 -6.22 -6.56 -14.72
CA LEU A 109 -6.96 -5.72 -13.78
C LEU A 109 -7.53 -4.48 -14.47
N TYR A 110 -6.69 -3.77 -15.23
CA TYR A 110 -7.10 -2.58 -15.97
C TYR A 110 -8.14 -2.88 -17.05
N ARG A 111 -7.97 -3.97 -17.80
CA ARG A 111 -8.96 -4.38 -18.81
C ARG A 111 -10.34 -4.65 -18.19
N LEU A 112 -10.37 -5.22 -17.00
CA LEU A 112 -11.61 -5.51 -16.27
C LEU A 112 -12.15 -4.28 -15.51
N ASN A 113 -11.26 -3.37 -15.10
CA ASN A 113 -11.57 -2.22 -14.25
C ASN A 113 -10.77 -0.99 -14.75
N PRO A 114 -11.16 -0.38 -15.87
CA PRO A 114 -10.37 0.69 -16.50
C PRO A 114 -10.26 1.97 -15.68
N GLY A 115 -11.01 2.10 -14.57
CA GLY A 115 -10.89 3.20 -13.61
C GLY A 115 -9.93 2.95 -12.46
N ILE A 116 -9.29 1.76 -12.38
CA ILE A 116 -8.36 1.40 -11.32
C ILE A 116 -6.96 1.25 -11.92
N GLU A 117 -6.19 2.32 -11.80
CA GLU A 117 -4.76 2.35 -12.15
C GLU A 117 -3.96 2.33 -10.86
N LEU A 118 -2.99 1.43 -10.74
CA LEU A 118 -2.07 1.29 -9.61
C LEU A 118 -0.65 1.75 -10.01
N ASP A 119 0.15 2.24 -9.06
CA ASP A 119 1.54 2.64 -9.31
C ASP A 119 2.49 1.42 -9.41
N PRO A 120 3.64 1.54 -10.11
CA PRO A 120 4.52 0.40 -10.38
C PRO A 120 5.38 -0.03 -9.17
N VAL A 121 5.37 0.73 -8.08
CA VAL A 121 6.31 0.58 -6.97
C VAL A 121 5.61 0.03 -5.71
N TYR A 122 4.44 0.55 -5.36
CA TYR A 122 3.78 0.34 -4.07
C TYR A 122 2.43 -0.39 -4.22
N THR A 123 1.40 0.30 -4.72
CA THR A 123 0.02 -0.17 -4.73
C THR A 123 -0.19 -1.38 -5.63
N SER A 124 0.51 -1.47 -6.77
CA SER A 124 0.46 -2.67 -7.63
C SER A 124 0.90 -3.93 -6.90
N LYS A 125 2.00 -3.85 -6.13
CA LYS A 125 2.57 -4.98 -5.41
C LYS A 125 1.68 -5.42 -4.26
N MET A 126 1.12 -4.46 -3.51
CA MET A 126 0.15 -4.74 -2.45
C MET A 126 -1.06 -5.51 -2.99
N VAL A 127 -1.73 -4.97 -4.01
CA VAL A 127 -2.95 -5.58 -4.55
C VAL A 127 -2.65 -6.95 -5.15
N TYR A 128 -1.52 -7.08 -5.86
CA TYR A 128 -1.12 -8.36 -6.43
C TYR A 128 -0.78 -9.40 -5.35
N GLN A 129 -0.12 -9.02 -4.26
CA GLN A 129 0.18 -9.95 -3.17
C GLN A 129 -1.09 -10.47 -2.51
N VAL A 130 -2.09 -9.61 -2.26
CA VAL A 130 -3.41 -10.04 -1.76
C VAL A 130 -4.08 -10.98 -2.75
N TYR A 131 -4.10 -10.64 -4.04
CA TYR A 131 -4.64 -11.53 -5.08
C TYR A 131 -3.97 -12.92 -5.08
N GLN A 132 -2.65 -12.98 -4.90
CA GLN A 132 -1.91 -14.23 -4.83
C GLN A 132 -2.22 -15.03 -3.56
N MET A 133 -2.48 -14.36 -2.44
CA MET A 133 -2.91 -15.01 -1.19
C MET A 133 -4.34 -15.54 -1.30
N GLU A 134 -5.25 -14.75 -1.87
CA GLU A 134 -6.64 -15.14 -2.16
C GLU A 134 -6.68 -16.41 -3.03
N LYS A 135 -5.89 -16.43 -4.12
CA LYS A 135 -5.78 -17.60 -5.01
C LYS A 135 -5.30 -18.87 -4.31
N LYS A 136 -4.54 -18.74 -3.23
CA LYS A 136 -4.04 -19.85 -2.43
C LYS A 136 -4.97 -20.21 -1.26
N GLY A 137 -6.07 -19.49 -1.08
CA GLY A 137 -6.97 -19.64 0.08
C GLY A 137 -6.32 -19.19 1.39
N LEU A 138 -5.29 -18.33 1.34
CA LEU A 138 -4.53 -17.87 2.50
C LEU A 138 -4.97 -16.49 3.01
N TRP A 139 -5.82 -15.79 2.27
CA TRP A 139 -6.36 -14.50 2.67
C TRP A 139 -7.66 -14.71 3.47
N PRO A 140 -7.71 -14.40 4.77
CA PRO A 140 -8.84 -14.77 5.62
C PRO A 140 -9.96 -13.71 5.64
N HIS A 141 -9.79 -12.60 4.93
CA HIS A 141 -10.68 -11.44 5.03
C HIS A 141 -11.70 -11.43 3.90
N LYS A 142 -12.99 -11.44 4.26
CA LYS A 142 -14.09 -11.38 3.29
C LYS A 142 -14.23 -10.01 2.62
N ARG A 143 -13.83 -8.96 3.32
CA ARG A 143 -13.92 -7.56 2.88
C ARG A 143 -12.57 -6.90 3.09
N THR A 144 -12.00 -6.39 2.01
CA THR A 144 -10.67 -5.77 2.02
C THR A 144 -10.75 -4.39 1.42
N LEU A 145 -10.23 -3.40 2.16
CA LEU A 145 -10.11 -2.02 1.72
C LEU A 145 -8.64 -1.74 1.41
N PHE A 146 -8.35 -1.48 0.14
CA PHE A 146 -7.02 -1.08 -0.30
C PHE A 146 -6.89 0.43 -0.25
N VAL A 147 -5.92 0.92 0.52
CA VAL A 147 -5.60 2.35 0.57
C VAL A 147 -4.76 2.69 -0.65
N HIS A 148 -5.38 3.33 -1.64
CA HIS A 148 -4.71 3.75 -2.86
C HIS A 148 -3.94 5.06 -2.64
N THR A 149 -2.67 4.96 -2.26
CA THR A 149 -1.82 6.12 -1.91
C THR A 149 -1.34 6.97 -3.10
N GLY A 150 -1.74 6.64 -4.33
CA GLY A 150 -1.38 7.38 -5.54
C GLY A 150 -0.12 6.82 -6.17
N GLY A 151 0.78 7.70 -6.65
CA GLY A 151 2.09 7.29 -7.20
C GLY A 151 2.12 7.00 -8.70
N LEU A 152 1.03 7.25 -9.44
CA LEU A 152 0.92 6.94 -10.86
C LEU A 152 2.00 7.60 -11.74
N GLN A 153 2.53 8.76 -11.32
CA GLN A 153 3.68 9.38 -11.97
C GLN A 153 4.92 8.48 -12.02
N GLY A 154 5.01 7.46 -11.15
CA GLY A 154 6.07 6.44 -11.18
C GLY A 154 6.15 5.68 -12.51
N TRP A 155 5.06 5.62 -13.28
CA TRP A 155 5.06 5.02 -14.61
C TRP A 155 5.92 5.78 -15.63
N LEU A 156 6.16 7.07 -15.43
CA LEU A 156 7.03 7.87 -16.31
C LEU A 156 8.49 7.38 -16.31
N GLY A 157 8.93 6.76 -15.21
CA GLY A 157 10.25 6.17 -15.07
C GLY A 157 10.35 4.72 -15.58
N MET A 158 9.23 4.09 -15.91
CA MET A 158 9.17 2.69 -16.35
C MET A 158 9.40 2.57 -17.86
N LYS A 159 9.89 1.41 -18.30
CA LYS A 159 10.06 1.16 -19.74
C LYS A 159 8.69 1.15 -20.43
N LYS A 160 8.62 1.68 -21.66
CA LYS A 160 7.35 1.78 -22.42
C LYS A 160 6.65 0.43 -22.62
N ASP A 161 7.39 -0.65 -22.80
CA ASP A 161 6.86 -2.02 -22.94
C ASP A 161 6.27 -2.59 -21.63
N GLN A 162 6.55 -1.93 -20.51
CA GLN A 162 6.04 -2.26 -19.18
C GLN A 162 4.82 -1.44 -18.78
N GLN A 163 4.32 -0.50 -19.60
CA GLN A 163 3.13 0.28 -19.27
C GLN A 163 1.86 -0.58 -19.41
N PRO A 164 1.07 -0.82 -18.33
CA PRO A 164 -0.13 -1.63 -18.42
C PRO A 164 -1.37 -0.85 -18.85
N TYR A 165 -1.33 0.49 -18.81
CA TYR A 165 -2.48 1.37 -19.06
C TYR A 165 -2.45 1.99 -20.46
N GLY A 166 -3.64 2.31 -20.98
CA GLY A 166 -3.81 2.97 -22.28
C GLY A 166 -3.39 4.44 -22.24
N ASP A 167 -2.62 4.84 -23.24
CA ASP A 167 -2.05 6.18 -23.53
C ASP A 167 -1.32 6.91 -22.37
N PRO A 168 0.04 7.00 -22.40
CA PRO A 168 0.86 7.55 -21.31
C PRO A 168 0.72 9.06 -21.02
N VAL A 169 -0.12 9.78 -21.77
CA VAL A 169 -0.22 11.26 -21.75
C VAL A 169 -0.93 11.80 -20.50
N ARG A 170 -1.59 10.95 -19.69
CA ARG A 170 -2.36 11.40 -18.52
C ARG A 170 -1.54 11.79 -17.29
N PHE A 171 -0.22 11.57 -17.29
CA PHE A 171 0.63 11.72 -16.10
C PHE A 171 1.50 12.99 -16.09
N SER A 172 1.34 13.89 -17.06
CA SER A 172 1.99 15.22 -17.04
C SER A 172 1.06 16.25 -16.40
N CYS A 173 1.53 16.87 -15.31
CA CYS A 173 0.92 18.07 -14.72
C CYS A 173 0.86 19.23 -15.71
#